data_AF-A0A1C6LMH5-F1
#
_entry.id   AF-A0A1C6LMH5-F1
#
_cell.length_a   1.000
_cell.length_b   1.000
_cell.length_c   1.000
_cell.angle_alpha   90.00
_cell.angle_beta   90.00
_cell.angle_gamma   90.00
#
_symmetry.space_group_name_H-M   'P 1'
#
loop_
_entity.id
_entity.type
_entity.pdbx_description
1 polymer ?
#
loop_
_entity_poly.entity_id
_entity_poly.type
_entity_poly.pdbx_seq_one_letter_code
_entity_poly.pdbx_strand_id
1 'polypeptide(L)'
;MAAPKKGRRSPGAHGKPGRSLILILLVLGGLTGGMFLSGHTTPRLGIDLAGGTSITLEAKNQPGKADAINPTNMKTAVGIIERRVNGLGVSEAEVQTQGDRHIIANIPRGTNEKQAREQVGTTAKLAFRPVLTYAPSTPQPKPSPSESGGKKDGKGDKAEQGDKGEQGRAVTDDLRAAPADDDKPSPKPDQTKPPTTPPQQQPPGVTPELAKKLAKAQCNTKEQRARTSEQAAATEQDKPIIACDAKQRLKYVLGPVGVDGKNVTDAKAQFDQKRGQWIVTMSFDDKGSKNFGDTTGELSKKQQPQNQFAIALDGEVVSAPSVDQRLTANAEISGSFTQESAEELGNILSYGALPLTFEESDVTTVTAALGSDQLKAGLIAGAIGLALVIIYLVAYYRGLSLIAILSLLVSAVLTYTLMSLLGPAIGFALNLPAVCGAIVAIGITADSFIVYFERIRDEIREGRTLRPAVERGWPRARRTILVSDFVSFLAAAVLFIVTVGKVQGFAFTLGLTTLLDVVVVFFFTKPLMTVLARGKFFSSGHPWSGLDPTRLGAKPPLRRGRRSYAVSTDPKEA
;
A
#
# COMPACT_ATOMS: atom_id res chain seq x y z
N MET A 1 2.76 45.85 53.65
CA MET A 1 3.65 45.74 52.47
C MET A 1 4.40 44.43 52.55
N ALA A 2 4.27 43.53 51.57
CA ALA A 2 4.93 42.22 51.59
C ALA A 2 6.12 42.19 50.61
N ALA A 3 7.29 41.78 51.08
CA ALA A 3 8.50 41.74 50.26
C ALA A 3 8.40 40.67 49.15
N PRO A 4 8.79 40.96 47.90
CA PRO A 4 8.75 39.99 46.82
C PRO A 4 9.82 38.91 47.03
N LYS A 5 9.38 37.65 47.20
CA LYS A 5 10.29 36.49 47.36
C LYS A 5 11.19 36.34 46.12
N LYS A 6 12.46 36.67 46.29
CA LYS A 6 13.56 36.38 45.35
C LYS A 6 13.69 34.85 45.21
N GLY A 7 13.38 34.29 44.03
CA GLY A 7 13.42 32.82 43.90
C GLY A 7 12.97 32.20 42.58
N ARG A 8 12.94 32.93 41.45
CA ARG A 8 12.62 32.32 40.15
C ARG A 8 13.84 31.56 39.63
N ARG A 9 13.91 30.25 39.92
CA ARG A 9 14.90 29.33 39.34
C ARG A 9 14.88 29.45 37.81
N SER A 10 16.04 29.66 37.18
CA SER A 10 16.14 29.62 35.71
C SER A 10 15.87 28.21 35.19
N PRO A 11 14.87 27.98 34.31
CA PRO A 11 14.71 26.72 33.60
C PRO A 11 15.72 26.68 32.42
N GLY A 12 17.00 26.68 32.76
CA GLY A 12 18.14 26.65 31.83
C GLY A 12 18.71 25.26 31.68
N ALA A 13 17.88 24.27 31.34
CA ALA A 13 18.35 22.92 31.07
C ALA A 13 19.17 22.93 29.76
N HIS A 14 20.49 23.17 29.88
CA HIS A 14 21.43 23.06 28.77
C HIS A 14 21.49 21.59 28.30
N GLY A 15 20.62 21.24 27.35
CA GLY A 15 20.65 19.95 26.69
C GLY A 15 22.04 19.70 26.12
N LYS A 16 22.68 18.61 26.56
CA LYS A 16 24.02 18.21 26.09
C LYS A 16 23.92 18.03 24.56
N PRO A 17 24.59 18.85 23.71
CA PRO A 17 24.32 18.85 22.27
C PRO A 17 24.67 17.51 21.59
N GLY A 18 25.59 16.73 22.16
CA GLY A 18 25.85 15.36 21.70
C GLY A 18 24.66 14.42 21.87
N ARG A 19 23.79 14.60 22.89
CA ARG A 19 22.63 13.72 23.10
C ARG A 19 21.56 13.90 22.02
N SER A 20 21.29 15.13 21.58
CA SER A 20 20.35 15.39 20.47
C SER A 20 20.90 14.90 19.14
N LEU A 21 22.21 15.03 18.90
CA LEU A 21 22.86 14.46 17.70
C LEU A 21 22.80 12.93 17.69
N ILE A 22 23.07 12.27 18.83
CA ILE A 22 22.92 10.82 18.95
C ILE A 22 21.45 10.42 18.73
N LEU A 23 20.48 11.15 19.30
CA LEU A 23 19.06 10.85 19.13
C LEU A 23 18.63 10.94 17.66
N ILE A 24 18.97 12.01 16.94
CA ILE A 24 18.57 12.12 15.53
C ILE A 24 19.28 11.10 14.63
N LEU A 25 20.52 10.73 14.94
CA LEU A 25 21.24 9.65 14.24
C LEU A 25 20.66 8.26 14.56
N LEU A 26 20.18 8.03 15.78
CA LEU A 26 19.47 6.79 16.13
C LEU A 26 18.10 6.71 15.45
N VAL A 27 17.36 7.82 15.36
CA VAL A 27 16.10 7.89 14.60
C VAL A 27 16.36 7.64 13.11
N LEU A 28 17.38 8.29 12.53
CA LEU A 28 17.81 8.07 11.15
C LEU A 28 18.21 6.60 10.90
N GLY A 29 19.00 6.01 11.79
CA GLY A 29 19.41 4.60 11.75
C GLY A 29 18.24 3.62 11.92
N GLY A 30 17.28 3.94 12.79
CA GLY A 30 16.06 3.14 12.99
C GLY A 30 15.12 3.19 11.79
N LEU A 31 14.92 4.36 11.18
CA LEU A 31 14.08 4.53 9.98
C LEU A 31 14.73 3.90 8.74
N THR A 32 16.02 4.14 8.51
CA THR A 32 16.76 3.45 7.43
C THR A 32 16.78 1.94 7.65
N GLY A 33 17.05 1.47 8.87
CA GLY A 33 16.99 0.05 9.22
C GLY A 33 15.61 -0.56 8.97
N GLY A 34 14.53 0.09 9.40
CA GLY A 34 13.14 -0.33 9.15
C GLY A 34 12.79 -0.36 7.66
N MET A 35 13.31 0.58 6.86
CA MET A 35 13.14 0.62 5.41
C MET A 35 13.78 -0.61 4.74
N PHE A 36 14.99 -1.01 5.17
CA PHE A 36 15.64 -2.23 4.65
C PHE A 36 14.98 -3.52 5.19
N LEU A 37 14.62 -3.57 6.48
CA LEU A 37 13.97 -4.74 7.09
C LEU A 37 12.57 -5.02 6.53
N SER A 38 11.82 -3.98 6.15
CA SER A 38 10.52 -4.13 5.50
C SER A 38 10.60 -4.50 4.01
N GLY A 39 11.80 -4.52 3.41
CA GLY A 39 11.99 -4.72 1.97
C GLY A 39 11.58 -3.54 1.08
N HIS A 40 10.95 -2.50 1.64
CA HIS A 40 10.43 -1.35 0.90
C HIS A 40 11.50 -0.25 0.79
N THR A 41 12.53 -0.51 -0.02
CA THR A 41 13.70 0.37 -0.20
C THR A 41 13.50 1.53 -1.16
N THR A 42 12.40 1.54 -1.92
CA THR A 42 12.03 2.60 -2.86
C THR A 42 10.62 3.12 -2.58
N PRO A 43 10.38 4.45 -2.57
CA PRO A 43 9.03 5.00 -2.48
C PRO A 43 8.08 4.42 -3.53
N ARG A 44 6.86 4.07 -3.11
CA ARG A 44 5.79 3.61 -4.02
C ARG A 44 5.52 4.70 -5.05
N LEU A 45 5.69 4.41 -6.33
CA LEU A 45 5.45 5.38 -7.40
C LEU A 45 3.96 5.43 -7.74
N GLY A 46 3.41 6.64 -7.75
CA GLY A 46 2.05 6.90 -8.22
C GLY A 46 1.92 6.70 -9.73
N ILE A 47 0.68 6.59 -10.19
CA ILE A 47 0.34 6.22 -11.56
C ILE A 47 0.91 7.18 -12.62
N ASP A 48 1.12 8.44 -12.26
CA ASP A 48 1.73 9.46 -13.11
C ASP A 48 3.19 9.17 -13.44
N LEU A 49 3.88 8.42 -12.59
CA LEU A 49 5.29 8.06 -12.75
C LEU A 49 5.45 6.60 -13.19
N ALA A 50 4.57 5.72 -12.70
CA ALA A 50 4.58 4.29 -13.02
C ALA A 50 3.86 3.94 -14.34
N GLY A 51 2.86 4.73 -14.75
CA GLY A 51 1.93 4.47 -15.85
C GLY A 51 0.76 3.55 -15.47
N GLY A 52 -0.44 3.85 -15.98
CA GLY A 52 -1.69 3.16 -15.70
C GLY A 52 -2.92 4.08 -15.85
N THR A 53 -4.08 3.63 -15.36
CA THR A 53 -5.32 4.43 -15.30
C THR A 53 -5.73 4.68 -13.84
N SER A 54 -5.92 5.95 -13.46
CA SER A 54 -6.52 6.36 -12.17
C SER A 54 -7.97 6.76 -12.40
N ILE A 55 -8.88 6.19 -11.61
CA ILE A 55 -10.32 6.48 -11.63
C ILE A 55 -10.69 7.06 -10.26
N THR A 56 -11.25 8.26 -10.24
CA THR A 56 -11.82 8.87 -9.03
C THR A 56 -13.33 8.73 -9.08
N LEU A 57 -13.91 8.00 -8.13
CA LEU A 57 -15.35 7.85 -7.95
C LEU A 57 -15.85 8.79 -6.86
N GLU A 58 -17.01 9.41 -7.05
CA GLU A 58 -17.79 10.08 -6.01
C GLU A 58 -18.93 9.16 -5.55
N ALA A 59 -19.03 8.95 -4.24
CA ALA A 59 -20.13 8.24 -3.60
C ALA A 59 -21.38 9.12 -3.51
N LYS A 60 -22.51 8.61 -4.00
CA LYS A 60 -23.83 9.21 -3.86
C LYS A 60 -24.75 8.30 -3.06
N ASN A 61 -25.52 8.92 -2.17
CA ASN A 61 -26.58 8.27 -1.41
C ASN A 61 -27.68 7.78 -2.36
N GLN A 62 -28.15 6.54 -2.19
CA GLN A 62 -29.37 6.10 -2.85
C GLN A 62 -30.61 6.86 -2.30
N PRO A 63 -31.66 7.08 -3.12
CA PRO A 63 -32.88 7.73 -2.67
C PRO A 63 -33.47 7.08 -1.41
N GLY A 64 -33.72 7.88 -0.38
CA GLY A 64 -34.27 7.42 0.91
C GLY A 64 -33.25 7.03 1.98
N LYS A 65 -31.94 7.09 1.72
CA LYS A 65 -30.88 6.76 2.70
C LYS A 65 -29.85 7.91 2.83
N ALA A 66 -30.21 8.97 3.57
CA ALA A 66 -29.40 10.20 3.65
C ALA A 66 -28.00 10.01 4.30
N ASP A 67 -27.86 9.09 5.25
CA ASP A 67 -26.62 8.84 6.00
C ASP A 67 -25.80 7.65 5.47
N ALA A 68 -26.00 7.28 4.21
CA ALA A 68 -25.33 6.13 3.60
C ALA A 68 -23.81 6.33 3.45
N ILE A 69 -23.34 7.56 3.31
CA ILE A 69 -21.91 7.89 3.23
C ILE A 69 -21.35 8.07 4.64
N ASN A 70 -20.62 7.06 5.10
CA ASN A 70 -19.92 7.04 6.38
C ASN A 70 -18.64 6.19 6.24
N PRO A 71 -17.65 6.32 7.16
CA PRO A 71 -16.36 5.63 7.03
C PRO A 71 -16.45 4.11 6.89
N THR A 72 -17.43 3.48 7.55
CA THR A 72 -17.66 2.03 7.46
C THR A 72 -18.10 1.64 6.04
N ASN A 73 -19.14 2.27 5.52
CA ASN A 73 -19.65 1.99 4.18
C ASN A 73 -18.63 2.31 3.08
N MET A 74 -17.87 3.40 3.24
CA MET A 74 -16.79 3.77 2.32
C MET A 74 -15.63 2.77 2.34
N LYS A 75 -15.24 2.26 3.52
CA LYS A 75 -14.24 1.19 3.64
C LYS A 75 -14.73 -0.13 3.01
N THR A 76 -15.99 -0.49 3.23
CA THR A 76 -16.60 -1.67 2.59
C THR A 76 -16.62 -1.54 1.07
N ALA A 77 -16.92 -0.33 0.54
CA ALA A 77 -16.88 -0.02 -0.87
C ALA A 77 -15.46 -0.05 -1.49
N VAL A 78 -14.44 0.43 -0.78
CA VAL A 78 -13.04 0.24 -1.19
C VAL A 78 -12.74 -1.24 -1.41
N GLY A 79 -13.12 -2.11 -0.47
CA GLY A 79 -12.94 -3.56 -0.60
C GLY A 79 -13.77 -4.22 -1.72
N ILE A 80 -14.87 -3.61 -2.19
CA ILE A 80 -15.60 -4.04 -3.39
C ILE A 80 -14.73 -3.78 -4.63
N ILE A 81 -14.32 -2.52 -4.78
CA ILE A 81 -13.64 -2.02 -5.97
C ILE A 81 -12.26 -2.68 -6.07
N GLU A 82 -11.53 -2.82 -4.97
CA GLU A 82 -10.25 -3.54 -4.90
C GLU A 82 -10.38 -4.98 -5.40
N ARG A 83 -11.40 -5.72 -4.94
CA ARG A 83 -11.65 -7.10 -5.40
C ARG A 83 -11.94 -7.17 -6.89
N ARG A 84 -12.67 -6.21 -7.45
CA ARG A 84 -12.99 -6.16 -8.89
C ARG A 84 -11.78 -5.85 -9.75
N VAL A 85 -10.95 -4.88 -9.35
CA VAL A 85 -9.72 -4.58 -10.08
C VAL A 85 -8.72 -5.74 -9.97
N ASN A 86 -8.60 -6.38 -8.79
CA ASN A 86 -7.82 -7.60 -8.63
C ASN A 86 -8.41 -8.77 -9.45
N GLY A 87 -9.73 -8.78 -9.64
CA GLY A 87 -10.46 -9.65 -10.55
C GLY A 87 -9.99 -9.53 -11.99
N LEU A 88 -9.64 -8.33 -12.48
CA LEU A 88 -9.11 -8.12 -13.84
C LEU A 88 -7.70 -8.71 -14.08
N GLY A 89 -7.12 -9.44 -13.12
CA GLY A 89 -5.77 -9.99 -13.18
C GLY A 89 -4.69 -8.99 -12.76
N VAL A 90 -5.08 -7.77 -12.38
CA VAL A 90 -4.18 -6.76 -11.83
C VAL A 90 -3.73 -7.22 -10.44
N SER A 91 -2.44 -7.17 -10.15
CA SER A 91 -1.88 -7.65 -8.88
C SER A 91 -1.43 -6.52 -7.93
N GLU A 92 -1.44 -5.28 -8.41
CA GLU A 92 -0.86 -4.10 -7.76
C GLU A 92 -1.86 -2.92 -7.73
N ALA A 93 -3.15 -3.23 -7.89
CA ALA A 93 -4.21 -2.24 -7.84
C ALA A 93 -4.32 -1.63 -6.44
N GLU A 94 -4.54 -0.33 -6.37
CA GLU A 94 -4.62 0.40 -5.12
C GLU A 94 -5.92 1.18 -5.09
N VAL A 95 -6.76 0.90 -4.09
CA VAL A 95 -8.06 1.53 -3.92
C VAL A 95 -8.13 2.14 -2.53
N GLN A 96 -8.47 3.42 -2.45
CA GLN A 96 -8.45 4.18 -1.20
C GLN A 96 -9.59 5.20 -1.14
N THR A 97 -10.15 5.41 0.05
CA THR A 97 -11.05 6.53 0.33
C THR A 97 -10.28 7.85 0.30
N GLN A 98 -10.81 8.87 -0.38
CA GLN A 98 -10.28 10.23 -0.39
C GLN A 98 -11.32 11.21 0.15
N GLY A 99 -11.01 11.85 1.28
CA GLY A 99 -12.00 12.60 2.06
C GLY A 99 -13.18 11.73 2.46
N ASP A 100 -14.36 12.35 2.63
CA ASP A 100 -15.54 11.64 3.13
C ASP A 100 -16.35 10.91 2.06
N ARG A 101 -16.23 11.33 0.78
CA ARG A 101 -17.13 10.89 -0.30
C ARG A 101 -16.44 10.32 -1.55
N HIS A 102 -15.11 10.43 -1.70
CA HIS A 102 -14.44 9.94 -2.91
C HIS A 102 -13.71 8.61 -2.67
N ILE A 103 -13.54 7.84 -3.74
CA ILE A 103 -12.67 6.65 -3.79
C ILE A 103 -11.76 6.78 -5.02
N ILE A 104 -10.44 6.74 -4.83
CA ILE A 104 -9.49 6.63 -5.94
C ILE A 104 -9.19 5.15 -6.16
N ALA A 105 -9.26 4.68 -7.40
CA ALA A 105 -8.74 3.40 -7.84
C ALA A 105 -7.58 3.62 -8.83
N ASN A 106 -6.35 3.37 -8.38
CA ASN A 106 -5.13 3.38 -9.17
C ASN A 106 -4.91 1.99 -9.79
N ILE A 107 -4.97 1.89 -11.11
CA ILE A 107 -4.89 0.63 -11.85
C ILE A 107 -3.61 0.60 -12.69
N PRO A 108 -2.57 -0.12 -12.26
CA PRO A 108 -1.32 -0.22 -13.01
C PRO A 108 -1.48 -0.91 -14.37
N ARG A 109 -0.42 -0.80 -15.18
CA ARG A 109 -0.36 -1.24 -16.59
C ARG A 109 -0.91 -2.64 -16.84
N GLY A 110 -1.53 -2.81 -18.01
CA GLY A 110 -2.00 -4.10 -18.53
C GLY A 110 -3.51 -4.15 -18.77
N THR A 111 -4.25 -3.29 -18.06
CA THR A 111 -5.71 -3.18 -18.18
C THR A 111 -6.12 -2.15 -19.22
N ASN A 112 -7.16 -2.44 -19.99
CA ASN A 112 -7.76 -1.50 -20.93
C ASN A 112 -8.60 -0.46 -20.16
N GLU A 113 -8.43 0.84 -20.42
CA GLU A 113 -9.13 1.92 -19.68
C GLU A 113 -10.64 1.69 -19.61
N LYS A 114 -11.27 1.35 -20.73
CA LYS A 114 -12.72 1.08 -20.80
C LYS A 114 -13.15 -0.08 -19.91
N GLN A 115 -12.33 -1.14 -19.84
CA GLN A 115 -12.63 -2.34 -19.04
C GLN A 115 -12.39 -2.08 -17.55
N ALA A 116 -11.31 -1.35 -17.22
CA ALA A 116 -11.08 -0.82 -15.87
C ALA A 116 -12.25 0.05 -15.39
N ARG A 117 -12.69 0.99 -16.22
CA ARG A 117 -13.83 1.90 -15.98
C ARG A 117 -15.12 1.12 -15.72
N GLU A 118 -15.48 0.19 -16.60
CA GLU A 118 -16.73 -0.58 -16.49
C GLU A 118 -16.77 -1.45 -15.21
N GLN A 119 -15.63 -2.02 -14.79
CA GLN A 119 -15.54 -2.83 -13.57
C GLN A 119 -15.49 -1.99 -12.28
N VAL A 120 -14.93 -0.78 -12.32
CA VAL A 120 -14.84 0.13 -11.16
C VAL A 120 -16.12 0.95 -10.97
N GLY A 121 -16.73 1.44 -12.06
CA GLY A 121 -17.91 2.32 -12.03
C GLY A 121 -19.27 1.61 -11.92
N THR A 122 -19.35 0.30 -12.19
CA THR A 122 -20.60 -0.46 -11.96
C THR A 122 -20.82 -0.78 -10.49
N THR A 123 -22.06 -1.07 -10.08
CA THR A 123 -22.38 -1.50 -8.70
C THR A 123 -22.19 -3.00 -8.53
N ALA A 124 -21.80 -3.45 -7.33
CA ALA A 124 -21.70 -4.86 -6.95
C ALA A 124 -23.04 -5.60 -7.14
N LYS A 125 -23.05 -6.68 -7.93
CA LYS A 125 -24.20 -7.58 -8.07
C LYS A 125 -24.00 -8.81 -7.19
N LEU A 126 -24.44 -8.71 -5.94
CA LEU A 126 -24.62 -9.87 -5.07
C LEU A 126 -25.90 -10.63 -5.50
N ALA A 127 -25.83 -11.95 -5.61
CA ALA A 127 -26.97 -12.80 -5.95
C ALA A 127 -26.88 -14.18 -5.29
N PHE A 128 -28.00 -14.68 -4.80
CA PHE A 128 -28.12 -16.05 -4.28
C PHE A 128 -28.72 -16.95 -5.36
N ARG A 129 -28.04 -18.03 -5.73
CA ARG A 129 -28.43 -18.95 -6.82
C ARG A 129 -28.35 -20.42 -6.36
N PRO A 130 -29.39 -21.25 -6.58
CA PRO A 130 -29.31 -22.69 -6.34
C PRO A 130 -28.13 -23.35 -7.05
N VAL A 131 -27.43 -24.28 -6.39
CA VAL A 131 -26.45 -25.13 -7.07
C VAL A 131 -27.18 -26.24 -7.82
N LEU A 132 -26.90 -26.40 -9.11
CA LEU A 132 -27.43 -27.52 -9.92
C LEU A 132 -26.44 -28.69 -9.96
N THR A 133 -25.15 -28.38 -10.07
CA THR A 133 -24.03 -29.33 -9.93
C THR A 133 -22.72 -28.58 -9.70
N TYR A 134 -21.67 -29.27 -9.26
CA TYR A 134 -20.30 -28.76 -9.23
C TYR A 134 -19.31 -29.80 -9.78
N ALA A 135 -18.13 -29.35 -10.16
CA ALA A 135 -17.00 -30.20 -10.54
C ALA A 135 -15.67 -29.59 -10.04
N PRO A 136 -14.63 -30.41 -9.79
CA PRO A 136 -13.31 -29.87 -9.50
C PRO A 136 -12.71 -29.14 -10.70
N SER A 137 -12.02 -28.02 -10.46
CA SER A 137 -11.15 -27.39 -11.44
C SER A 137 -9.82 -28.14 -11.48
N THR A 138 -9.77 -29.23 -12.24
CA THR A 138 -8.52 -29.95 -12.52
C THR A 138 -7.61 -29.09 -13.40
N PRO A 139 -6.27 -29.09 -13.17
CA PRO A 139 -5.32 -28.59 -14.16
C PRO A 139 -5.44 -29.43 -15.43
N GLN A 140 -5.61 -28.79 -16.58
CA GLN A 140 -5.58 -29.49 -17.86
C GLN A 140 -4.15 -29.98 -18.09
N PRO A 141 -3.90 -31.30 -18.30
CA PRO A 141 -2.56 -31.77 -18.60
C PRO A 141 -2.10 -31.09 -19.90
N LYS A 142 -0.92 -30.45 -19.83
CA LYS A 142 -0.24 -29.90 -21.00
C LYS A 142 -0.06 -31.05 -22.00
N PRO A 143 -0.49 -30.93 -23.27
CA PRO A 143 -0.36 -32.03 -24.20
C PRO A 143 1.11 -32.40 -24.33
N SER A 144 1.46 -33.61 -23.91
CA SER A 144 2.77 -34.19 -24.23
C SER A 144 2.87 -34.28 -25.75
N PRO A 145 3.95 -33.81 -26.39
CA PRO A 145 4.10 -33.94 -27.83
C PRO A 145 4.18 -35.43 -28.17
N SER A 146 3.10 -35.96 -28.74
CA SER A 146 3.09 -37.30 -29.31
C SER A 146 4.05 -37.29 -30.49
N GLU A 147 5.10 -38.11 -30.44
CA GLU A 147 6.01 -38.30 -31.56
C GLU A 147 5.22 -38.86 -32.77
N SER A 148 5.04 -38.03 -33.80
CA SER A 148 4.77 -38.50 -35.15
C SER A 148 6.10 -38.65 -35.86
N GLY A 149 6.37 -39.84 -36.36
CA GLY A 149 7.71 -40.24 -36.77
C GLY A 149 8.21 -39.61 -38.07
N GLY A 150 9.53 -39.56 -38.17
CA GLY A 150 10.21 -40.04 -39.38
C GLY A 150 10.40 -39.04 -40.52
N LYS A 151 11.56 -38.39 -40.51
CA LYS A 151 12.39 -38.38 -41.73
C LYS A 151 13.88 -38.44 -41.37
N LYS A 152 14.54 -39.51 -41.83
CA LYS A 152 16.01 -39.54 -41.94
C LYS A 152 16.42 -38.62 -43.07
N ASP A 153 17.48 -37.85 -42.86
CA ASP A 153 18.56 -37.67 -43.82
C ASP A 153 19.83 -37.43 -42.99
N GLY A 154 20.90 -38.18 -43.26
CA GLY A 154 22.08 -38.23 -42.39
C GLY A 154 23.35 -37.71 -43.06
N LYS A 155 24.27 -37.15 -42.26
CA LYS A 155 25.69 -36.98 -42.63
C LYS A 155 26.56 -36.64 -41.42
N GLY A 156 27.81 -37.11 -41.42
CA GLY A 156 28.92 -36.40 -40.76
C GLY A 156 29.39 -36.92 -39.40
N ASP A 157 30.12 -38.03 -39.43
CA ASP A 157 31.38 -38.31 -38.72
C ASP A 157 31.75 -37.79 -37.31
N LYS A 158 32.33 -38.76 -36.58
CA LYS A 158 33.41 -38.69 -35.57
C LYS A 158 33.13 -38.19 -34.14
N ALA A 159 33.55 -39.06 -33.22
CA ALA A 159 33.63 -38.87 -31.78
C ALA A 159 35.09 -38.65 -31.32
N GLU A 160 35.28 -38.68 -29.99
CA GLU A 160 36.50 -38.39 -29.20
C GLU A 160 36.77 -36.88 -29.00
N GLN A 161 37.13 -36.39 -27.81
CA GLN A 161 37.78 -37.06 -26.67
C GLN A 161 37.46 -36.31 -25.34
N GLY A 162 37.48 -36.98 -24.16
CA GLY A 162 37.36 -36.29 -22.85
C GLY A 162 37.01 -37.19 -21.65
N ASP A 163 38.02 -37.61 -20.88
CA ASP A 163 37.98 -38.61 -19.80
C ASP A 163 37.89 -38.03 -18.35
N LYS A 164 37.70 -38.93 -17.35
CA LYS A 164 37.67 -38.81 -15.86
C LYS A 164 36.26 -38.61 -15.24
N GLY A 165 35.80 -39.26 -14.18
CA GLY A 165 36.32 -40.29 -13.24
C GLY A 165 35.49 -40.23 -11.92
N GLU A 166 35.44 -41.20 -11.00
CA GLU A 166 36.00 -42.56 -10.93
C GLU A 166 35.34 -43.36 -9.76
N GLN A 167 35.29 -44.71 -9.82
CA GLN A 167 34.99 -45.68 -8.71
C GLN A 167 33.61 -45.63 -7.98
N GLY A 168 32.94 -46.73 -7.61
CA GLY A 168 33.21 -48.16 -7.82
C GLY A 168 32.32 -49.10 -6.97
N ARG A 169 32.57 -50.42 -7.11
CA ARG A 169 32.01 -51.60 -6.38
C ARG A 169 30.71 -52.24 -6.92
N ALA A 170 30.88 -53.44 -7.47
CA ALA A 170 29.83 -54.41 -7.82
C ALA A 170 29.99 -55.69 -6.99
N VAL A 171 28.86 -56.31 -6.58
CA VAL A 171 28.73 -57.66 -5.99
C VAL A 171 27.24 -58.07 -6.08
N THR A 172 26.77 -59.24 -6.53
CA THR A 172 27.18 -60.24 -7.55
C THR A 172 25.90 -60.95 -8.02
N ASP A 173 25.84 -61.44 -9.27
CA ASP A 173 24.94 -62.55 -9.66
C ASP A 173 25.50 -63.87 -9.12
N ASP A 174 24.63 -64.78 -8.66
CA ASP A 174 24.74 -66.23 -8.90
C ASP A 174 23.61 -67.00 -8.20
N LEU A 175 22.68 -67.58 -8.98
CA LEU A 175 22.57 -69.04 -9.11
C LEU A 175 21.49 -69.43 -10.14
N ARG A 176 21.91 -70.26 -11.09
CA ARG A 176 21.18 -70.66 -12.30
C ARG A 176 21.00 -72.16 -12.31
N ALA A 177 19.77 -72.66 -12.36
CA ALA A 177 19.47 -74.05 -12.71
C ALA A 177 18.06 -74.19 -13.31
N ALA A 178 17.98 -74.83 -14.47
CA ALA A 178 16.76 -75.33 -15.11
C ALA A 178 16.98 -76.81 -15.46
N PRO A 179 15.89 -77.57 -15.66
CA PRO A 179 15.55 -78.08 -17.01
C PRO A 179 14.07 -77.77 -17.34
N ALA A 180 13.65 -77.50 -18.58
CA ALA A 180 13.76 -78.28 -19.83
C ALA A 180 12.92 -79.58 -19.78
N ASP A 181 11.97 -79.86 -20.67
CA ASP A 181 11.39 -79.12 -21.82
C ASP A 181 9.83 -79.25 -21.74
N ASP A 182 8.94 -79.03 -22.72
CA ASP A 182 8.99 -78.79 -24.18
C ASP A 182 7.68 -78.11 -24.66
N ASP A 183 7.38 -78.22 -25.96
CA ASP A 183 6.16 -77.95 -26.72
C ASP A 183 5.91 -76.53 -27.28
N LYS A 184 5.34 -76.50 -28.49
CA LYS A 184 5.58 -75.46 -29.51
C LYS A 184 4.32 -74.61 -29.84
N PRO A 185 4.40 -73.64 -30.78
CA PRO A 185 3.99 -72.26 -30.54
C PRO A 185 2.48 -72.00 -30.76
N SER A 186 1.96 -70.92 -30.17
CA SER A 186 0.64 -70.37 -30.55
C SER A 186 0.60 -68.84 -30.53
N PRO A 187 -0.32 -68.21 -31.30
CA PRO A 187 -0.18 -66.84 -31.75
C PRO A 187 -0.74 -65.78 -30.79
N LYS A 188 -0.48 -64.51 -31.12
CA LYS A 188 -1.01 -63.31 -30.43
C LYS A 188 -2.53 -63.39 -30.19
N PRO A 189 -3.02 -63.12 -28.97
CA PRO A 189 -4.45 -62.91 -28.72
C PRO A 189 -4.93 -61.56 -29.26
N ASP A 190 -6.18 -61.55 -29.70
CA ASP A 190 -6.88 -60.41 -30.31
C ASP A 190 -7.53 -59.48 -29.24
N GLN A 191 -8.05 -58.35 -29.69
CA GLN A 191 -8.62 -57.28 -28.86
C GLN A 191 -9.88 -57.74 -28.12
N THR A 192 -9.85 -57.68 -26.79
CA THR A 192 -11.08 -57.74 -25.96
C THR A 192 -11.44 -56.33 -25.48
N LYS A 193 -12.67 -55.87 -25.78
CA LYS A 193 -13.18 -54.56 -25.34
C LYS A 193 -13.22 -54.45 -23.81
N PRO A 194 -12.85 -53.30 -23.22
CA PRO A 194 -13.20 -52.99 -21.83
C PRO A 194 -14.73 -52.93 -21.63
N PRO A 195 -15.25 -53.20 -20.41
CA PRO A 195 -16.69 -53.15 -20.14
C PRO A 195 -17.25 -51.74 -20.32
N THR A 196 -18.47 -51.64 -20.83
CA THR A 196 -19.19 -50.38 -20.94
C THR A 196 -19.57 -49.86 -19.55
N THR A 197 -18.92 -48.79 -19.09
CA THR A 197 -19.34 -48.07 -17.89
C THR A 197 -20.80 -47.60 -18.04
N PRO A 198 -21.67 -47.78 -17.02
CA PRO A 198 -23.04 -47.25 -17.09
C PRO A 198 -23.03 -45.72 -17.30
N PRO A 199 -24.02 -45.15 -18.03
CA PRO A 199 -24.08 -43.71 -18.21
C PRO A 199 -24.25 -43.01 -16.86
N GLN A 200 -23.39 -42.04 -16.55
CA GLN A 200 -23.68 -41.10 -15.46
C GLN A 200 -24.99 -40.37 -15.78
N GLN A 201 -26.03 -40.60 -14.96
CA GLN A 201 -27.29 -39.88 -15.07
C GLN A 201 -27.00 -38.38 -14.93
N GLN A 202 -27.43 -37.59 -15.92
CA GLN A 202 -27.22 -36.15 -15.89
C GLN A 202 -28.04 -35.53 -14.74
N PRO A 203 -27.44 -34.67 -13.89
CA PRO A 203 -28.16 -34.05 -12.79
C PRO A 203 -29.34 -33.21 -13.31
N PRO A 204 -30.53 -33.30 -12.68
CA PRO A 204 -31.71 -32.54 -13.10
C PRO A 204 -31.43 -31.04 -13.24
N GLY A 205 -31.87 -30.45 -14.35
CA GLY A 205 -31.71 -29.02 -14.64
C GLY A 205 -30.44 -28.62 -15.40
N VAL A 206 -29.48 -29.52 -15.65
CA VAL A 206 -28.25 -29.21 -16.39
C VAL A 206 -28.38 -29.67 -17.86
N THR A 207 -28.49 -28.72 -18.79
CA THR A 207 -28.56 -29.06 -20.23
C THR A 207 -27.23 -29.63 -20.74
N PRO A 208 -27.23 -30.46 -21.80
CA PRO A 208 -25.98 -30.99 -22.38
C PRO A 208 -24.99 -29.91 -22.83
N GLU A 209 -25.49 -28.74 -23.24
CA GLU A 209 -24.65 -27.58 -23.56
C GLU A 209 -23.99 -26.98 -22.33
N LEU A 210 -24.75 -26.85 -21.24
CA LEU A 210 -24.24 -26.31 -19.98
C LEU A 210 -23.20 -27.24 -19.35
N ALA A 211 -23.41 -28.56 -19.45
CA ALA A 211 -22.40 -29.56 -19.08
C ALA A 211 -21.12 -29.45 -19.94
N LYS A 212 -21.24 -29.26 -21.26
CA LYS A 212 -20.09 -29.01 -22.16
C LYS A 212 -19.37 -27.69 -21.83
N LYS A 213 -20.11 -26.62 -21.50
CA LYS A 213 -19.52 -25.35 -21.05
C LYS A 213 -18.81 -25.51 -19.71
N LEU A 214 -19.39 -26.21 -18.74
CA LEU A 214 -18.76 -26.51 -17.45
C LEU A 214 -17.47 -27.33 -17.65
N ALA A 215 -17.47 -28.34 -18.51
CA ALA A 215 -16.28 -29.11 -18.82
C ALA A 215 -15.13 -28.23 -19.35
N LYS A 216 -15.45 -27.29 -20.25
CA LYS A 216 -14.50 -26.32 -20.83
C LYS A 216 -14.09 -25.19 -19.88
N ALA A 217 -14.91 -24.84 -18.89
CA ALA A 217 -14.59 -23.79 -17.93
C ALA A 217 -13.35 -24.18 -17.10
N GLN A 218 -12.38 -23.26 -17.04
CA GLN A 218 -11.16 -23.38 -16.26
C GLN A 218 -11.22 -22.36 -15.12
N CYS A 219 -10.92 -22.77 -13.89
CA CYS A 219 -10.88 -21.87 -12.73
C CYS A 219 -9.50 -21.92 -12.05
N ASN A 220 -8.45 -22.27 -12.80
CA ASN A 220 -7.13 -22.60 -12.26
C ASN A 220 -6.23 -21.37 -12.06
N THR A 221 -6.34 -20.36 -12.93
CA THR A 221 -5.62 -19.07 -12.77
C THR A 221 -6.60 -17.95 -12.42
N LYS A 222 -6.08 -16.84 -11.87
CA LYS A 222 -6.88 -15.63 -11.61
C LYS A 222 -7.59 -15.15 -12.88
N GLU A 223 -6.88 -15.09 -14.02
CA GLU A 223 -7.42 -14.59 -15.30
C GLU A 223 -8.52 -15.49 -15.88
N GLN A 224 -8.44 -16.81 -15.64
CA GLN A 224 -9.47 -17.75 -16.07
C GLN A 224 -10.75 -17.60 -15.24
N ARG A 225 -10.61 -17.39 -13.92
CA ARG A 225 -11.74 -17.07 -13.04
C ARG A 225 -12.39 -15.74 -13.45
N ALA A 226 -11.58 -14.70 -13.67
CA ALA A 226 -12.01 -13.38 -14.14
C ALA A 226 -12.91 -13.42 -15.37
N ARG A 227 -12.49 -14.12 -16.42
CA ARG A 227 -13.26 -14.26 -17.66
C ARG A 227 -14.55 -15.04 -17.46
N THR A 228 -14.56 -15.99 -16.53
CA THR A 228 -15.75 -16.79 -16.20
C THR A 228 -16.75 -15.96 -15.39
N SER A 229 -16.29 -15.18 -14.40
CA SER A 229 -17.14 -14.28 -13.60
C SER A 229 -17.69 -13.13 -14.45
N GLU A 230 -16.88 -12.53 -15.35
CA GLU A 230 -17.32 -11.50 -16.30
C GLU A 230 -18.47 -12.01 -17.20
N GLN A 231 -18.36 -13.22 -17.77
CA GLN A 231 -19.44 -13.85 -18.55
C GLN A 231 -20.69 -14.15 -17.70
N ALA A 232 -20.50 -14.57 -16.45
CA ALA A 232 -21.59 -14.85 -15.53
C ALA A 232 -22.32 -13.57 -15.04
N ALA A 233 -21.60 -12.46 -14.84
CA ALA A 233 -22.13 -11.16 -14.44
C ALA A 233 -22.89 -10.43 -15.57
N ALA A 234 -22.51 -10.71 -16.82
CA ALA A 234 -23.18 -10.23 -18.03
C ALA A 234 -24.42 -11.08 -18.39
N THR A 235 -24.59 -12.27 -17.81
CA THR A 235 -25.76 -13.13 -18.06
C THR A 235 -26.97 -12.66 -17.25
N GLU A 236 -28.16 -12.72 -17.86
CA GLU A 236 -29.43 -12.33 -17.22
C GLU A 236 -29.75 -13.17 -15.97
N GLN A 237 -30.50 -12.59 -15.04
CA GLN A 237 -30.75 -13.17 -13.72
C GLN A 237 -31.61 -14.45 -13.76
N ASP A 238 -32.47 -14.58 -14.78
CA ASP A 238 -33.37 -15.73 -15.01
C ASP A 238 -32.64 -16.96 -15.62
N LYS A 239 -31.39 -16.79 -16.06
CA LYS A 239 -30.61 -17.84 -16.74
C LYS A 239 -29.59 -18.50 -15.82
N PRO A 240 -29.30 -19.81 -16.00
CA PRO A 240 -28.25 -20.49 -15.26
C PRO A 240 -26.87 -20.03 -15.74
N ILE A 241 -25.92 -19.96 -14.81
CA ILE A 241 -24.54 -19.49 -15.05
C ILE A 241 -23.51 -20.55 -14.65
N ILE A 242 -22.29 -20.40 -15.14
CA ILE A 242 -21.12 -21.13 -14.63
C ILE A 242 -20.29 -20.16 -13.81
N ALA A 243 -19.95 -20.55 -12.59
CA ALA A 243 -19.22 -19.70 -11.65
C ALA A 243 -18.06 -20.48 -11.04
N CYS A 244 -16.94 -19.80 -10.78
CA CYS A 244 -15.76 -20.38 -10.12
C CYS A 244 -15.79 -20.11 -8.62
N ASP A 245 -15.24 -21.01 -7.81
CA ASP A 245 -14.88 -20.76 -6.40
C ASP A 245 -13.35 -20.69 -6.29
N ALA A 246 -12.86 -19.54 -5.83
CA ALA A 246 -11.45 -19.24 -5.66
C ALA A 246 -10.77 -20.08 -4.56
N LYS A 247 -11.49 -20.39 -3.48
CA LYS A 247 -10.98 -21.00 -2.25
C LYS A 247 -10.98 -22.52 -2.36
N GLN A 248 -12.07 -23.10 -2.87
CA GLN A 248 -12.22 -24.56 -2.98
C GLN A 248 -11.75 -25.13 -4.33
N ARG A 249 -11.36 -24.28 -5.29
CA ARG A 249 -11.01 -24.66 -6.68
C ARG A 249 -12.10 -25.47 -7.37
N LEU A 250 -13.36 -25.17 -7.05
CA LEU A 250 -14.54 -25.79 -7.66
C LEU A 250 -15.08 -24.90 -8.78
N LYS A 251 -15.77 -25.52 -9.73
CA LYS A 251 -16.60 -24.85 -10.73
C LYS A 251 -18.03 -25.33 -10.58
N TYR A 252 -18.95 -24.38 -10.49
CA TYR A 252 -20.35 -24.61 -10.22
C TYR A 252 -21.18 -24.34 -11.47
N VAL A 253 -22.25 -25.10 -11.65
CA VAL A 253 -23.42 -24.69 -12.43
C VAL A 253 -24.44 -24.15 -11.43
N LEU A 254 -24.74 -22.87 -11.54
CA LEU A 254 -25.74 -22.21 -10.71
C LEU A 254 -27.02 -22.00 -11.52
N GLY A 255 -28.16 -22.18 -10.87
CA GLY A 255 -29.47 -21.88 -11.43
C GLY A 255 -29.72 -20.36 -11.57
N PRO A 256 -30.96 -19.99 -11.93
CA PRO A 256 -31.44 -18.61 -11.87
C PRO A 256 -31.25 -17.98 -10.49
N VAL A 257 -31.31 -16.65 -10.41
CA VAL A 257 -31.28 -15.91 -9.14
C VAL A 257 -32.54 -16.23 -8.33
N GLY A 258 -32.37 -16.89 -7.19
CA GLY A 258 -33.45 -17.14 -6.22
C GLY A 258 -33.71 -15.91 -5.33
N VAL A 259 -32.65 -15.22 -4.93
CA VAL A 259 -32.73 -13.94 -4.19
C VAL A 259 -31.71 -12.94 -4.75
N ASP A 260 -32.17 -11.74 -5.08
CA ASP A 260 -31.32 -10.62 -5.47
C ASP A 260 -30.67 -10.02 -4.21
N GLY A 261 -29.37 -9.74 -4.26
CA GLY A 261 -28.65 -9.15 -3.14
C GLY A 261 -29.22 -7.80 -2.67
N LYS A 262 -29.89 -7.05 -3.54
CA LYS A 262 -30.60 -5.80 -3.19
C LYS A 262 -31.69 -5.99 -2.12
N ASN A 263 -32.15 -7.22 -1.91
CA ASN A 263 -33.12 -7.55 -0.86
C ASN A 263 -32.47 -7.94 0.48
N VAL A 264 -31.13 -7.92 0.59
CA VAL A 264 -30.39 -8.02 1.87
C VAL A 264 -30.41 -6.65 2.55
N THR A 265 -30.83 -6.59 3.81
CA THR A 265 -30.94 -5.34 4.59
C THR A 265 -29.81 -5.16 5.58
N ASP A 266 -29.27 -6.26 6.11
CA ASP A 266 -28.10 -6.28 6.99
C ASP A 266 -27.36 -7.62 6.86
N ALA A 267 -26.04 -7.59 7.04
CA ALA A 267 -25.22 -8.80 7.13
C ALA A 267 -23.96 -8.52 7.95
N LYS A 268 -23.70 -9.35 8.97
CA LYS A 268 -22.62 -9.14 9.95
C LYS A 268 -22.01 -10.46 10.42
N ALA A 269 -20.71 -10.41 10.74
CA ALA A 269 -20.06 -11.46 11.51
C ALA A 269 -20.40 -11.32 13.00
N GLN A 270 -20.68 -12.43 13.67
CA GLN A 270 -20.94 -12.48 15.10
C GLN A 270 -20.27 -13.71 15.73
N PHE A 271 -19.74 -13.56 16.94
CA PHE A 271 -19.26 -14.69 17.72
C PHE A 271 -20.43 -15.30 18.52
N ASP A 272 -20.80 -16.54 18.21
CA ASP A 272 -21.80 -17.28 18.98
C ASP A 272 -21.17 -17.87 20.24
N GLN A 273 -21.36 -17.18 21.36
CA GLN A 273 -20.86 -17.59 22.68
C GLN A 273 -21.39 -18.96 23.14
N LYS A 274 -22.53 -19.44 22.62
CA LYS A 274 -23.11 -20.74 23.02
C LYS A 274 -22.43 -21.90 22.31
N ARG A 275 -22.03 -21.70 21.05
CA ARG A 275 -21.36 -22.72 20.23
C ARG A 275 -19.83 -22.53 20.16
N GLY A 276 -19.31 -21.41 20.67
CA GLY A 276 -17.88 -21.11 20.69
C GLY A 276 -17.26 -20.85 19.32
N GLN A 277 -18.06 -20.43 18.34
CA GLN A 277 -17.66 -20.29 16.94
C GLN A 277 -18.12 -18.97 16.33
N TRP A 278 -17.44 -18.53 15.27
CA TRP A 278 -17.91 -17.42 14.45
C TRP A 278 -19.01 -17.87 13.49
N ILE A 279 -20.04 -17.04 13.36
CA ILE A 279 -21.16 -17.19 12.43
C ILE A 279 -21.35 -15.89 11.65
N VAL A 280 -22.02 -15.98 10.50
CA VAL A 280 -22.45 -14.80 9.74
C VAL A 280 -23.97 -14.76 9.70
N THR A 281 -24.54 -13.72 10.30
CA THR A 281 -25.98 -13.47 10.31
C THR A 281 -26.36 -12.51 9.19
N MET A 282 -27.50 -12.75 8.55
CA MET A 282 -28.07 -11.83 7.57
C MET A 282 -29.58 -11.68 7.75
N SER A 283 -30.08 -10.51 7.37
CA SER A 283 -31.49 -10.15 7.35
C SER A 283 -31.88 -9.64 5.97
N PHE A 284 -33.16 -9.81 5.62
CA PHE A 284 -33.71 -9.41 4.32
C PHE A 284 -34.82 -8.36 4.48
N ASP A 285 -35.27 -7.77 3.38
CA ASP A 285 -36.56 -7.07 3.31
C ASP A 285 -37.72 -8.09 3.16
N ASP A 286 -38.97 -7.62 3.12
CA ASP A 286 -40.14 -8.51 3.02
C ASP A 286 -40.14 -9.38 1.74
N LYS A 287 -39.63 -8.86 0.63
CA LYS A 287 -39.55 -9.56 -0.66
C LYS A 287 -38.42 -10.59 -0.64
N GLY A 288 -37.25 -10.22 -0.11
CA GLY A 288 -36.12 -11.10 0.11
C GLY A 288 -36.48 -12.23 1.06
N SER A 289 -37.12 -11.93 2.19
CA SER A 289 -37.55 -12.91 3.20
C SER A 289 -38.49 -13.96 2.61
N LYS A 290 -39.44 -13.53 1.76
CA LYS A 290 -40.32 -14.44 1.04
C LYS A 290 -39.56 -15.29 0.02
N ASN A 291 -38.78 -14.68 -0.87
CA ASN A 291 -38.05 -15.40 -1.91
C ASN A 291 -37.00 -16.37 -1.33
N PHE A 292 -36.33 -15.98 -0.24
CA PHE A 292 -35.38 -16.80 0.50
C PHE A 292 -36.12 -17.96 1.19
N GLY A 293 -37.27 -17.71 1.80
CA GLY A 293 -38.16 -18.74 2.35
C GLY A 293 -38.67 -19.73 1.32
N ASP A 294 -39.08 -19.28 0.14
CA ASP A 294 -39.58 -20.16 -0.91
C ASP A 294 -38.44 -21.00 -1.50
N THR A 295 -37.29 -20.37 -1.81
CA THR A 295 -36.10 -21.08 -2.34
C THR A 295 -35.54 -22.09 -1.33
N THR A 296 -35.32 -21.71 -0.06
CA THR A 296 -34.78 -22.63 0.96
C THR A 296 -35.73 -23.78 1.28
N GLY A 297 -37.04 -23.54 1.20
CA GLY A 297 -38.08 -24.56 1.34
C GLY A 297 -38.14 -25.58 0.18
N GLU A 298 -37.52 -25.28 -0.96
CA GLU A 298 -37.27 -26.25 -2.04
C GLU A 298 -35.92 -26.95 -1.91
N LEU A 299 -34.86 -26.20 -1.59
CA LEU A 299 -33.49 -26.74 -1.49
C LEU A 299 -33.36 -27.77 -0.36
N SER A 300 -34.00 -27.52 0.79
CA SER A 300 -34.02 -28.46 1.93
C SER A 300 -34.65 -29.82 1.65
N LYS A 301 -35.35 -29.99 0.52
CA LYS A 301 -35.95 -31.27 0.09
C LYS A 301 -35.08 -32.04 -0.91
N LYS A 302 -33.96 -31.47 -1.36
CA LYS A 302 -33.06 -32.04 -2.37
C LYS A 302 -31.86 -32.71 -1.70
N GLN A 303 -31.17 -33.58 -2.44
CA GLN A 303 -29.90 -34.17 -2.00
C GLN A 303 -28.72 -33.32 -2.50
N GLN A 304 -27.57 -33.43 -1.83
CA GLN A 304 -26.33 -32.77 -2.25
C GLN A 304 -25.93 -33.21 -3.68
N PRO A 305 -25.51 -32.30 -4.58
CA PRO A 305 -25.23 -30.86 -4.38
C PRO A 305 -26.44 -29.93 -4.45
N GLN A 306 -27.62 -30.43 -4.79
CA GLN A 306 -28.79 -29.60 -5.14
C GLN A 306 -29.52 -28.98 -3.94
N ASN A 307 -29.08 -29.26 -2.71
CA ASN A 307 -29.50 -28.56 -1.49
C ASN A 307 -28.60 -27.36 -1.15
N GLN A 308 -27.57 -27.05 -1.94
CA GLN A 308 -26.69 -25.90 -1.70
C GLN A 308 -27.25 -24.61 -2.31
N PHE A 309 -27.09 -23.49 -1.60
CA PHE A 309 -27.48 -22.16 -2.07
C PHE A 309 -26.22 -21.30 -2.22
N ALA A 310 -25.74 -21.12 -3.45
CA ALA A 310 -24.51 -20.38 -3.70
C ALA A 310 -24.72 -18.88 -3.57
N ILE A 311 -23.79 -18.24 -2.85
CA ILE A 311 -23.63 -16.80 -2.71
C ILE A 311 -22.62 -16.39 -3.79
N ALA A 312 -23.12 -15.77 -4.85
CA ALA A 312 -22.32 -15.29 -5.97
C ALA A 312 -22.21 -13.76 -5.93
N LEU A 313 -20.99 -13.25 -6.06
CA LEU A 313 -20.70 -11.83 -6.24
C LEU A 313 -20.13 -11.62 -7.64
N ASP A 314 -20.79 -10.82 -8.46
CA ASP A 314 -20.35 -10.49 -9.82
C ASP A 314 -19.94 -11.75 -10.63
N GLY A 315 -20.67 -12.87 -10.43
CA GLY A 315 -20.43 -14.13 -11.12
C GLY A 315 -19.36 -15.06 -10.51
N GLU A 316 -18.66 -14.66 -9.44
CA GLU A 316 -17.74 -15.54 -8.68
C GLU A 316 -18.43 -16.10 -7.42
N VAL A 317 -18.23 -17.39 -7.14
CA VAL A 317 -18.78 -18.04 -5.92
C VAL A 317 -17.89 -17.71 -4.73
N VAL A 318 -18.52 -17.13 -3.71
CA VAL A 318 -17.88 -16.75 -2.45
C VAL A 318 -18.06 -17.86 -1.40
N SER A 319 -19.25 -18.46 -1.37
CA SER A 319 -19.62 -19.56 -0.48
C SER A 319 -20.83 -20.31 -1.03
N ALA A 320 -20.96 -21.60 -0.73
CA ALA A 320 -22.08 -22.44 -1.15
C ALA A 320 -22.59 -23.33 0.00
N PRO A 321 -23.18 -22.73 1.06
CA PRO A 321 -23.73 -23.48 2.18
C PRO A 321 -24.85 -24.44 1.76
N SER A 322 -24.95 -25.58 2.44
CA SER A 322 -26.12 -26.45 2.38
C SER A 322 -27.31 -25.83 3.12
N VAL A 323 -28.51 -26.13 2.65
CA VAL A 323 -29.78 -25.71 3.25
C VAL A 323 -30.50 -26.95 3.75
N ASP A 324 -30.66 -27.08 5.06
CA ASP A 324 -31.29 -28.24 5.69
C ASP A 324 -32.76 -27.99 6.11
N GLN A 325 -33.17 -26.71 6.18
CA GLN A 325 -34.53 -26.30 6.53
C GLN A 325 -34.94 -25.01 5.82
N ARG A 326 -36.24 -24.71 5.82
CA ARG A 326 -36.79 -23.44 5.33
C ARG A 326 -36.42 -22.30 6.28
N LEU A 327 -35.90 -21.20 5.75
CA LEU A 327 -35.48 -20.01 6.49
C LEU A 327 -36.19 -18.78 5.90
N THR A 328 -36.86 -17.97 6.73
CA THR A 328 -37.69 -16.85 6.24
C THR A 328 -37.10 -15.47 6.57
N ALA A 329 -37.05 -15.07 7.84
CA ALA A 329 -36.74 -13.68 8.21
C ALA A 329 -35.23 -13.39 8.40
N ASN A 330 -34.51 -14.31 9.05
CA ASN A 330 -33.08 -14.23 9.28
C ASN A 330 -32.43 -15.54 8.82
N ALA A 331 -31.23 -15.44 8.27
CA ALA A 331 -30.41 -16.59 7.93
C ALA A 331 -29.07 -16.53 8.66
N GLU A 332 -28.57 -17.70 9.04
CA GLU A 332 -27.30 -17.89 9.72
C GLU A 332 -26.43 -18.82 8.87
N ILE A 333 -25.24 -18.35 8.50
CA ILE A 333 -24.19 -19.21 7.94
C ILE A 333 -23.25 -19.58 9.09
N SER A 334 -23.15 -20.87 9.39
CA SER A 334 -22.23 -21.43 10.36
C SER A 334 -21.27 -22.42 9.69
N GLY A 335 -20.17 -22.72 10.37
CA GLY A 335 -19.09 -23.55 9.84
C GLY A 335 -17.77 -23.27 10.56
N SER A 336 -16.67 -23.78 10.02
CA SER A 336 -15.31 -23.58 10.56
C SER A 336 -14.74 -22.20 10.22
N PHE A 337 -15.41 -21.12 10.64
CA PHE A 337 -14.98 -19.75 10.41
C PHE A 337 -13.98 -19.27 11.47
N THR A 338 -12.89 -18.66 11.03
CA THR A 338 -12.10 -17.71 11.83
C THR A 338 -12.80 -16.34 11.86
N GLN A 339 -12.45 -15.48 12.82
CA GLN A 339 -12.94 -14.10 12.88
C GLN A 339 -12.79 -13.38 11.53
N GLU A 340 -11.58 -13.38 10.98
CA GLU A 340 -11.24 -12.75 9.70
C GLU A 340 -12.10 -13.29 8.55
N SER A 341 -12.29 -14.61 8.46
CA SER A 341 -13.11 -15.21 7.39
C SER A 341 -14.61 -14.92 7.53
N ALA A 342 -15.12 -14.80 8.76
CA ALA A 342 -16.50 -14.42 9.03
C ALA A 342 -16.72 -12.93 8.73
N GLU A 343 -15.79 -12.06 9.15
CA GLU A 343 -15.80 -10.63 8.81
C GLU A 343 -15.70 -10.43 7.28
N GLU A 344 -14.84 -11.16 6.59
CA GLU A 344 -14.74 -11.11 5.12
C GLU A 344 -16.08 -11.47 4.45
N LEU A 345 -16.71 -12.58 4.85
CA LEU A 345 -17.99 -13.04 4.29
C LEU A 345 -19.15 -12.11 4.66
N GLY A 346 -19.19 -11.61 5.90
CA GLY A 346 -20.16 -10.61 6.36
C GLY A 346 -20.06 -9.35 5.51
N ASN A 347 -18.86 -8.79 5.34
CA ASN A 347 -18.61 -7.61 4.51
C ASN A 347 -19.03 -7.83 3.05
N ILE A 348 -18.84 -9.03 2.48
CA ILE A 348 -19.33 -9.37 1.13
C ILE A 348 -20.86 -9.37 1.06
N LEU A 349 -21.52 -9.96 2.07
CA LEU A 349 -22.99 -9.99 2.10
C LEU A 349 -23.58 -8.60 2.32
N SER A 350 -22.88 -7.70 3.02
CA SER A 350 -23.23 -6.28 3.12
C SER A 350 -23.21 -5.55 1.76
N TYR A 351 -22.63 -6.13 0.70
CA TYR A 351 -22.61 -5.52 -0.64
C TYR A 351 -24.02 -5.39 -1.25
N GLY A 352 -24.93 -6.30 -0.90
CA GLY A 352 -26.34 -6.19 -1.27
C GLY A 352 -27.09 -5.09 -0.52
N ALA A 353 -26.66 -4.81 0.72
CA ALA A 353 -27.28 -3.84 1.63
C ALA A 353 -26.73 -2.41 1.50
N LEU A 354 -25.64 -2.21 0.74
CA LEU A 354 -24.96 -0.91 0.62
C LEU A 354 -25.84 0.11 -0.12
N PRO A 355 -26.32 1.19 0.54
CA PRO A 355 -27.21 2.17 -0.06
C PRO A 355 -26.42 3.27 -0.78
N LEU A 356 -25.36 2.89 -1.48
CA LEU A 356 -24.47 3.77 -2.22
C LEU A 356 -24.53 3.46 -3.72
N THR A 357 -24.37 4.50 -4.52
CA THR A 357 -24.02 4.43 -5.93
C THR A 357 -22.75 5.25 -6.16
N PHE A 358 -21.96 4.88 -7.17
CA PHE A 358 -20.74 5.61 -7.51
C PHE A 358 -20.91 6.24 -8.87
N GLU A 359 -20.54 7.52 -8.98
CA GLU A 359 -20.38 8.21 -10.25
C GLU A 359 -18.90 8.53 -10.45
N GLU A 360 -18.44 8.57 -11.69
CA GLU A 360 -17.05 8.87 -12.01
C GLU A 360 -16.85 10.39 -12.05
N SER A 361 -15.92 10.87 -11.21
CA SER A 361 -15.56 12.29 -11.08
C SER A 361 -14.40 12.68 -12.00
N ASP A 362 -13.36 11.84 -12.07
CA ASP A 362 -12.19 12.04 -12.95
C ASP A 362 -11.61 10.69 -13.39
N VAL A 363 -11.11 10.62 -14.63
CA VAL A 363 -10.41 9.46 -15.18
C VAL A 363 -9.15 9.96 -15.89
N THR A 364 -7.98 9.63 -15.34
CA THR A 364 -6.69 9.99 -15.92
C THR A 364 -5.89 8.73 -16.27
N THR A 365 -5.60 8.53 -17.56
CA THR A 365 -4.69 7.48 -18.04
C THR A 365 -3.34 8.09 -18.44
N VAL A 366 -2.24 7.54 -17.91
CA VAL A 366 -0.86 7.99 -18.19
C VAL A 366 -0.04 6.82 -18.73
N THR A 367 0.69 7.04 -19.84
CA THR A 367 1.58 6.02 -20.39
C THR A 367 2.89 5.93 -19.59
N ALA A 368 3.42 4.71 -19.43
CA ALA A 368 4.62 4.47 -18.62
C ALA A 368 5.87 5.20 -19.15
N ALA A 369 5.97 5.41 -20.47
CA ALA A 369 7.04 6.19 -21.06
C ALA A 369 7.02 7.63 -20.55
N LEU A 370 5.87 8.32 -20.71
CA LEU A 370 5.68 9.71 -20.30
C LEU A 370 5.97 9.92 -18.81
N GLY A 371 5.47 9.02 -17.96
CA GLY A 371 5.72 9.08 -16.51
C GLY A 371 7.19 8.89 -16.13
N SER A 372 7.89 7.96 -16.80
CA SER A 372 9.32 7.72 -16.55
C SER A 372 10.19 8.91 -16.98
N ASP A 373 9.82 9.59 -18.06
CA ASP A 373 10.57 10.75 -18.55
C ASP A 373 10.26 12.01 -17.75
N GLN A 374 9.01 12.19 -17.30
CA GLN A 374 8.65 13.24 -16.33
C GLN A 374 9.37 13.07 -14.99
N LEU A 375 9.52 11.83 -14.48
CA LEU A 375 10.30 11.57 -13.27
C LEU A 375 11.78 11.94 -13.46
N LYS A 376 12.41 11.53 -14.56
CA LYS A 376 13.80 11.91 -14.88
C LYS A 376 13.96 13.42 -14.96
N ALA A 377 13.07 14.11 -15.68
CA ALA A 377 13.09 15.57 -15.81
C ALA A 377 12.94 16.27 -14.45
N GLY A 378 12.01 15.81 -13.60
CA GLY A 378 11.83 16.30 -12.23
C GLY A 378 13.07 16.10 -11.35
N LEU A 379 13.68 14.91 -11.39
CA LEU A 379 14.92 14.62 -10.65
C LEU A 379 16.10 15.47 -11.14
N ILE A 380 16.24 15.70 -12.45
CA ILE A 380 17.26 16.59 -13.02
C ILE A 380 17.03 18.04 -12.57
N ALA A 381 15.79 18.54 -12.63
CA ALA A 381 15.44 19.87 -12.16
C ALA A 381 15.73 20.05 -10.65
N GLY A 382 15.37 19.04 -9.83
CA GLY A 382 15.68 19.00 -8.41
C GLY A 382 17.18 18.98 -8.11
N ALA A 383 17.95 18.20 -8.87
CA ALA A 383 19.42 18.14 -8.74
C ALA A 383 20.09 19.47 -9.13
N ILE A 384 19.63 20.14 -10.19
CA ILE A 384 20.11 21.48 -10.59
C ILE A 384 19.75 22.50 -9.51
N GLY A 385 18.51 22.49 -9.00
CA GLY A 385 18.08 23.37 -7.91
C GLY A 385 18.92 23.19 -6.64
N LEU A 386 19.15 21.94 -6.21
CA LEU A 386 20.01 21.62 -5.08
C LEU A 386 21.46 22.08 -5.32
N ALA A 387 22.01 21.88 -6.52
CA ALA A 387 23.36 22.33 -6.87
C ALA A 387 23.48 23.87 -6.79
N LEU A 388 22.50 24.62 -7.30
CA LEU A 388 22.46 26.08 -7.20
C LEU A 388 22.39 26.57 -5.75
N VAL A 389 21.56 25.93 -4.91
CA VAL A 389 21.49 26.21 -3.46
C VAL A 389 22.84 25.94 -2.79
N ILE A 390 23.49 24.79 -3.08
CA ILE A 390 24.81 24.46 -2.53
C ILE A 390 25.88 25.47 -2.97
N ILE A 391 25.92 25.85 -4.25
CA ILE A 391 26.85 26.85 -4.78
C ILE A 391 26.67 28.20 -4.07
N TYR A 392 25.42 28.65 -3.92
CA TYR A 392 25.11 29.88 -3.18
C TYR A 392 25.58 29.81 -1.72
N LEU A 393 25.27 28.70 -1.03
CA LEU A 393 25.67 28.49 0.36
C LEU A 393 27.20 28.48 0.51
N VAL A 394 27.93 27.80 -0.36
CA VAL A 394 29.41 27.76 -0.35
C VAL A 394 30.00 29.15 -0.63
N ALA A 395 29.47 29.89 -1.61
CA ALA A 395 29.96 31.21 -1.96
C ALA A 395 29.75 32.24 -0.83
N TYR A 396 28.55 32.26 -0.23
CA TYR A 396 28.15 33.28 0.75
C TYR A 396 28.51 32.92 2.20
N TYR A 397 28.32 31.66 2.61
CA TYR A 397 28.53 31.18 3.98
C TYR A 397 29.84 30.40 4.21
N ARG A 398 30.52 29.96 3.14
CA ARG A 398 31.83 29.26 3.20
C ARG A 398 31.82 28.09 4.18
N GLY A 399 32.67 28.06 5.21
CA GLY A 399 32.75 26.95 6.17
C GLY A 399 31.44 26.64 6.92
N LEU A 400 30.52 27.60 7.05
CA LEU A 400 29.17 27.32 7.56
C LEU A 400 28.31 26.50 6.58
N SER A 401 28.58 26.55 5.27
CA SER A 401 27.85 25.78 4.26
C SER A 401 27.95 24.28 4.49
N LEU A 402 29.08 23.78 5.03
CA LEU A 402 29.24 22.38 5.41
C LEU A 402 28.16 21.93 6.42
N ILE A 403 27.75 22.80 7.34
CA ILE A 403 26.68 22.52 8.31
C ILE A 403 25.32 22.46 7.60
N ALA A 404 25.05 23.39 6.68
CA ALA A 404 23.81 23.40 5.90
C ALA A 404 23.73 22.20 4.93
N ILE A 405 24.82 21.85 4.24
CA ILE A 405 24.89 20.69 3.34
C ILE A 405 24.65 19.39 4.10
N LEU A 406 25.26 19.21 5.28
CA LEU A 406 24.97 18.06 6.14
C LEU A 406 23.51 18.05 6.64
N SER A 407 22.93 19.23 6.94
CA SER A 407 21.53 19.33 7.36
C SER A 407 20.55 19.00 6.22
N LEU A 408 20.82 19.49 5.00
CA LEU A 408 20.09 19.13 3.78
C LEU A 408 20.20 17.64 3.48
N LEU A 409 21.37 17.02 3.64
CA LEU A 409 21.56 15.58 3.44
C LEU A 409 20.74 14.77 4.46
N VAL A 410 20.77 15.13 5.75
CA VAL A 410 19.94 14.47 6.76
C VAL A 410 18.45 14.66 6.48
N SER A 411 18.03 15.85 6.07
CA SER A 411 16.65 16.13 5.65
C SER A 411 16.23 15.29 4.44
N ALA A 412 17.09 15.15 3.43
CA ALA A 412 16.83 14.33 2.25
C ALA A 412 16.71 12.84 2.59
N VAL A 413 17.60 12.29 3.43
CA VAL A 413 17.52 10.88 3.86
C VAL A 413 16.30 10.62 4.73
N LEU A 414 15.94 11.53 5.66
CA LEU A 414 14.69 11.44 6.41
C LEU A 414 13.47 11.49 5.49
N THR A 415 13.42 12.44 4.56
CA THR A 415 12.32 12.57 3.60
C THR A 415 12.16 11.31 2.75
N TYR A 416 13.25 10.78 2.22
CA TYR A 416 13.25 9.55 1.42
C TYR A 416 12.79 8.32 2.23
N THR A 417 13.34 8.13 3.42
CA THR A 417 12.98 6.99 4.28
C THR A 417 11.53 7.06 4.77
N LEU A 418 11.03 8.25 5.15
CA LEU A 418 9.62 8.41 5.47
C LEU A 418 8.74 8.14 4.24
N MET A 419 9.03 8.69 3.06
CA MET A 419 8.25 8.38 1.84
C MET A 419 8.22 6.89 1.51
N SER A 420 9.34 6.18 1.70
CA SER A 420 9.43 4.73 1.46
C SER A 420 8.62 3.92 2.48
N LEU A 421 8.65 4.31 3.76
CA LEU A 421 7.91 3.64 4.84
C LEU A 421 6.41 3.99 4.89
N LEU A 422 6.03 5.20 4.48
CA LEU A 422 4.63 5.63 4.47
C LEU A 422 3.85 5.04 3.28
N GLY A 423 4.53 4.63 2.21
CA GLY A 423 3.89 3.97 1.07
C GLY A 423 3.06 2.74 1.48
N PRO A 424 3.64 1.76 2.19
CA PRO A 424 2.87 0.61 2.71
C PRO A 424 1.95 0.95 3.88
N ALA A 425 2.34 1.91 4.75
CA ALA A 425 1.64 2.14 6.00
C ALA A 425 0.33 2.94 5.86
N ILE A 426 0.27 3.88 4.91
CA ILE A 426 -0.91 4.72 4.64
C ILE A 426 -1.32 4.72 3.16
N GLY A 427 -0.71 3.88 2.33
CA GLY A 427 -1.00 3.85 0.89
C GLY A 427 -0.47 5.07 0.12
N PHE A 428 0.55 5.77 0.64
CA PHE A 428 1.05 6.98 -0.01
C PHE A 428 1.86 6.67 -1.27
N ALA A 429 1.33 7.07 -2.44
CA ALA A 429 2.03 6.95 -3.71
C ALA A 429 2.64 8.29 -4.14
N LEU A 430 3.96 8.31 -4.37
CA LEU A 430 4.72 9.47 -4.85
C LEU A 430 4.32 9.78 -6.30
N ASN A 431 3.54 10.84 -6.51
CA ASN A 431 3.12 11.32 -7.83
C ASN A 431 3.99 12.52 -8.31
N LEU A 432 3.80 13.00 -9.54
CA LEU A 432 4.60 14.12 -10.06
C LEU A 432 4.44 15.41 -9.23
N PRO A 433 3.24 15.84 -8.79
CA PRO A 433 3.11 16.96 -7.87
C PRO A 433 3.82 16.76 -6.52
N ALA A 434 3.83 15.55 -5.95
CA ALA A 434 4.59 15.23 -4.74
C ALA A 434 6.11 15.45 -4.94
N VAL A 435 6.65 15.04 -6.10
CA VAL A 435 8.05 15.33 -6.47
C VAL A 435 8.29 16.85 -6.54
N CYS A 436 7.39 17.64 -7.13
CA CYS A 436 7.49 19.10 -7.12
C CYS A 436 7.45 19.68 -5.69
N GLY A 437 6.62 19.13 -4.81
CA GLY A 437 6.57 19.51 -3.39
C GLY A 437 7.89 19.26 -2.67
N ALA A 438 8.53 18.11 -2.93
CA ALA A 438 9.85 17.79 -2.39
C ALA A 438 10.95 18.74 -2.91
N ILE A 439 10.88 19.15 -4.19
CA ILE A 439 11.82 20.12 -4.77
C ILE A 439 11.65 21.50 -4.13
N VAL A 440 10.42 21.98 -3.95
CA VAL A 440 10.12 23.25 -3.26
C VAL A 440 10.63 23.23 -1.81
N ALA A 441 10.51 22.09 -1.13
CA ALA A 441 10.99 21.93 0.24
C ALA A 441 12.52 22.08 0.41
N ILE A 442 13.33 21.83 -0.64
CA ILE A 442 14.77 22.10 -0.62
C ILE A 442 15.04 23.61 -0.39
N GLY A 443 14.21 24.48 -0.98
CA GLY A 443 14.28 25.92 -0.77
C GLY A 443 13.86 26.34 0.63
N ILE A 444 12.75 25.79 1.13
CA ILE A 444 12.20 26.10 2.46
C ILE A 444 13.19 25.67 3.56
N THR A 445 13.69 24.43 3.51
CA THR A 445 14.69 23.92 4.46
C THR A 445 15.99 24.74 4.46
N ALA A 446 16.42 25.26 3.31
CA ALA A 446 17.59 26.13 3.22
C ALA A 446 17.38 27.49 3.92
N ASP A 447 16.16 28.06 3.88
CA ASP A 447 15.83 29.33 4.55
C ASP A 447 16.01 29.24 6.07
N SER A 448 15.55 28.15 6.69
CA SER A 448 15.72 27.93 8.13
C SER A 448 17.19 27.92 8.58
N PHE A 449 18.10 27.38 7.77
CA PHE A 449 19.54 27.42 8.05
C PHE A 449 20.10 28.84 7.86
N ILE A 450 19.66 29.56 6.82
CA ILE A 450 20.03 30.95 6.53
C ILE A 450 19.64 31.88 7.69
N VAL A 451 18.38 31.81 8.14
CA VAL A 451 17.85 32.59 9.27
C VAL A 451 18.66 32.34 10.55
N TYR A 452 19.06 31.09 10.81
CA TYR A 452 19.90 30.77 11.96
C TYR A 452 21.32 31.32 11.82
N PHE A 453 21.94 31.21 10.63
CA PHE A 453 23.31 31.67 10.39
C PHE A 453 23.44 33.19 10.41
N GLU A 454 22.55 33.94 9.75
CA GLU A 454 22.56 35.41 9.84
C GLU A 454 22.37 35.86 11.29
N ARG A 455 21.54 35.18 12.09
CA ARG A 455 21.36 35.55 13.49
C ARG A 455 22.58 35.27 14.37
N ILE A 456 23.43 34.32 14.01
CA ILE A 456 24.75 34.13 14.62
C ILE A 456 25.72 35.22 14.15
N ARG A 457 25.69 35.58 12.87
CA ARG A 457 26.55 36.64 12.30
C ARG A 457 26.23 38.01 12.91
N ASP A 458 24.96 38.35 13.12
CA ASP A 458 24.53 39.55 13.86
C ASP A 458 25.15 39.66 15.26
N GLU A 459 25.10 38.57 16.03
CA GLU A 459 25.68 38.53 17.37
C GLU A 459 27.21 38.77 17.33
N ILE A 460 27.89 38.30 16.28
CA ILE A 460 29.33 38.53 16.07
C ILE A 460 29.62 39.95 15.57
N ARG A 461 28.76 40.53 14.71
CA ARG A 461 28.79 41.96 14.31
C ARG A 461 28.66 42.87 15.55
N GLU A 462 27.87 42.46 16.54
CA GLU A 462 27.76 43.11 17.87
C GLU A 462 28.98 42.85 18.79
N GLY A 463 30.08 42.27 18.28
CA GLY A 463 31.35 42.09 19.00
C GLY A 463 31.41 40.87 19.94
N ARG A 464 30.48 39.91 19.80
CA ARG A 464 30.43 38.72 20.68
C ARG A 464 31.27 37.58 20.09
N THR A 465 31.89 36.79 20.98
CA THR A 465 32.58 35.56 20.58
C THR A 465 31.58 34.48 20.16
N LEU A 466 32.04 33.55 19.31
CA LEU A 466 31.18 32.59 18.61
C LEU A 466 30.29 31.75 19.54
N ARG A 467 30.81 31.24 20.67
CA ARG A 467 30.03 30.36 21.57
C ARG A 467 28.82 31.11 22.20
N PRO A 468 28.99 32.29 22.84
CA PRO A 468 27.87 33.13 23.24
C PRO A 468 26.94 33.58 22.10
N ALA A 469 27.47 33.80 20.88
CA ALA A 469 26.67 34.18 19.72
C ALA A 469 25.69 33.05 19.32
N VAL A 470 26.15 31.80 19.27
CA VAL A 470 25.33 30.62 19.00
C VAL A 470 24.20 30.44 20.03
N GLU A 471 24.47 30.72 21.31
CA GLU A 471 23.48 30.58 22.39
C GLU A 471 22.46 31.73 22.44
N ARG A 472 22.87 32.99 22.17
CA ARG A 472 21.96 34.16 22.17
C ARG A 472 21.20 34.36 20.87
N GLY A 473 21.76 33.95 19.73
CA GLY A 473 21.07 33.99 18.44
C GLY A 473 19.90 33.01 18.40
N TRP A 474 20.04 31.84 19.03
CA TRP A 474 19.06 30.74 18.97
C TRP A 474 17.63 31.11 19.42
N PRO A 475 17.39 31.76 20.59
CA PRO A 475 16.04 32.17 20.98
C PRO A 475 15.32 33.09 20.00
N ARG A 476 16.09 33.89 19.23
CA ARG A 476 15.54 34.78 18.18
C ARG A 476 15.30 33.99 16.89
N ALA A 477 16.30 33.25 16.40
CA ALA A 477 16.21 32.43 15.20
C ALA A 477 15.08 31.39 15.27
N ARG A 478 15.00 30.62 16.36
CA ARG A 478 13.96 29.58 16.53
C ARG A 478 12.53 30.13 16.47
N ARG A 479 12.31 31.40 16.83
CA ARG A 479 10.98 32.02 16.77
C ARG A 479 10.63 32.38 15.33
N THR A 480 11.58 32.89 14.56
CA THR A 480 11.39 33.18 13.13
C THR A 480 11.15 31.89 12.34
N ILE A 481 11.99 30.88 12.55
CA ILE A 481 11.90 29.57 11.88
C ILE A 481 10.54 28.91 12.15
N LEU A 482 10.18 28.72 13.42
CA LEU A 482 8.88 28.12 13.78
C LEU A 482 7.66 28.91 13.27
N VAL A 483 7.77 30.22 13.06
CA VAL A 483 6.67 31.02 12.48
C VAL A 483 6.62 30.85 10.95
N SER A 484 7.78 30.82 10.27
CA SER A 484 7.87 30.57 8.83
C SER A 484 7.32 29.19 8.48
N ASP A 485 7.85 28.14 9.13
CA ASP A 485 7.47 26.75 8.90
C ASP A 485 6.01 26.49 9.25
N PHE A 486 5.47 27.13 10.30
CA PHE A 486 4.06 27.01 10.65
C PHE A 486 3.14 27.63 9.59
N VAL A 487 3.53 28.73 8.95
CA VAL A 487 2.76 29.33 7.84
C VAL A 487 2.81 28.41 6.60
N SER A 488 3.98 27.86 6.27
CA SER A 488 4.11 26.88 5.17
C SER A 488 3.34 25.58 5.44
N PHE A 489 3.39 25.07 6.67
CA PHE A 489 2.62 23.90 7.10
C PHE A 489 1.11 24.16 7.09
N LEU A 490 0.66 25.34 7.54
CA LEU A 490 -0.75 25.72 7.48
C LEU A 490 -1.25 25.80 6.03
N ALA A 491 -0.45 26.36 5.12
CA ALA A 491 -0.77 26.38 3.69
C ALA A 491 -0.88 24.96 3.12
N ALA A 492 0.05 24.06 3.48
CA ALA A 492 -0.04 22.64 3.12
C ALA A 492 -1.29 21.96 3.70
N ALA A 493 -1.63 22.20 4.97
CA ALA A 493 -2.81 21.62 5.60
C ALA A 493 -4.13 22.08 4.95
N VAL A 494 -4.25 23.38 4.62
CA VAL A 494 -5.42 23.90 3.89
C VAL A 494 -5.50 23.30 2.49
N LEU A 495 -4.39 23.24 1.74
CA LEU A 495 -4.35 22.59 0.43
C LEU A 495 -4.73 21.10 0.52
N PHE A 496 -4.26 20.38 1.55
CA PHE A 496 -4.55 18.96 1.74
C PHE A 496 -6.03 18.68 2.06
N ILE A 497 -6.71 19.60 2.74
CA ILE A 497 -8.14 19.48 3.07
C ILE A 497 -9.04 19.88 1.88
N VAL A 498 -8.66 20.92 1.13
CA VAL A 498 -9.51 21.51 0.08
C VAL A 498 -9.33 20.83 -1.28
N THR A 499 -8.26 20.05 -1.50
CA THR A 499 -7.94 19.46 -2.82
C THR A 499 -8.10 17.94 -2.87
N VAL A 500 -8.38 17.44 -4.08
CA VAL A 500 -8.66 16.04 -4.40
C VAL A 500 -7.62 15.54 -5.40
N GLY A 501 -7.49 14.22 -5.55
CA GLY A 501 -6.52 13.56 -6.40
C GLY A 501 -5.07 13.99 -6.13
N LYS A 502 -4.39 14.41 -7.20
CA LYS A 502 -2.94 14.54 -7.26
C LYS A 502 -2.37 15.69 -6.42
N VAL A 503 -3.14 16.78 -6.27
CA VAL A 503 -2.71 18.00 -5.55
C VAL A 503 -2.56 17.74 -4.05
N GLN A 504 -3.37 16.82 -3.49
CA GLN A 504 -3.23 16.38 -2.12
C GLN A 504 -1.84 15.73 -1.86
N GLY A 505 -1.24 15.07 -2.85
CA GLY A 505 0.12 14.51 -2.77
C GLY A 505 1.24 15.57 -2.72
N PHE A 506 1.08 16.69 -3.44
CA PHE A 506 1.95 17.87 -3.31
C PHE A 506 1.83 18.46 -1.90
N ALA A 507 0.60 18.70 -1.44
CA ALA A 507 0.33 19.28 -0.14
C ALA A 507 0.86 18.41 1.01
N PHE A 508 0.63 17.10 0.94
CA PHE A 508 1.17 16.12 1.89
C PHE A 508 2.70 16.17 1.97
N THR A 509 3.37 16.19 0.81
CA THR A 509 4.84 16.22 0.75
C THR A 509 5.41 17.51 1.34
N LEU A 510 4.79 18.66 1.03
CA LEU A 510 5.20 19.94 1.58
C LEU A 510 4.97 20.01 3.11
N GLY A 511 3.84 19.48 3.60
CA GLY A 511 3.56 19.37 5.04
C GLY A 511 4.50 18.42 5.79
N LEU A 512 4.86 17.28 5.18
CA LEU A 512 5.80 16.32 5.75
C LEU A 512 7.22 16.90 5.86
N THR A 513 7.70 17.51 4.78
CA THR A 513 9.05 18.09 4.71
C THR A 513 9.22 19.34 5.58
N THR A 514 8.21 20.19 5.71
CA THR A 514 8.23 21.33 6.65
C THR A 514 8.29 20.87 8.10
N LEU A 515 7.57 19.80 8.46
CA LEU A 515 7.68 19.19 9.80
C LEU A 515 9.08 18.59 10.03
N LEU A 516 9.65 17.92 9.02
CA LEU A 516 11.02 17.40 9.07
C LEU A 516 12.06 18.51 9.20
N ASP A 517 11.87 19.67 8.58
CA ASP A 517 12.81 20.80 8.71
C ASP A 517 12.93 21.27 10.17
N VAL A 518 11.80 21.49 10.84
CA VAL A 518 11.78 21.83 12.28
C VAL A 518 12.54 20.79 13.10
N VAL A 519 12.38 19.50 12.81
CA VAL A 519 13.13 18.42 13.48
C VAL A 519 14.64 18.53 13.19
N VAL A 520 15.04 18.70 11.93
CA VAL A 520 16.46 18.82 11.52
C VAL A 520 17.10 20.05 12.16
N VAL A 521 16.47 21.22 12.11
CA VAL A 521 16.99 22.46 12.69
C VAL A 521 17.25 22.32 14.19
N PHE A 522 16.30 21.74 14.93
CA PHE A 522 16.34 21.65 16.39
C PHE A 522 17.26 20.51 16.90
N PHE A 523 17.22 19.34 16.27
CA PHE A 523 17.94 18.15 16.74
C PHE A 523 19.28 17.91 16.03
N PHE A 524 19.48 18.43 14.82
CA PHE A 524 20.72 18.31 14.06
C PHE A 524 21.46 19.64 13.92
N THR A 525 20.91 20.65 13.24
CA THR A 525 21.64 21.88 12.85
C THR A 525 22.14 22.69 14.05
N LYS A 526 21.26 23.06 15.00
CA LYS A 526 21.68 23.81 16.20
C LYS A 526 22.66 23.01 17.08
N PRO A 527 22.44 21.72 17.35
CA PRO A 527 23.41 20.90 18.10
C PRO A 527 24.76 20.77 17.40
N LEU A 528 24.79 20.52 16.09
CA LEU A 528 26.01 20.45 15.28
C LEU A 528 26.78 21.78 15.33
N MET A 529 26.10 22.91 15.14
CA MET A 529 26.70 24.23 15.28
C MET A 529 27.27 24.48 16.69
N THR A 530 26.57 24.01 17.73
CA THR A 530 27.05 24.12 19.13
C THR A 530 28.32 23.30 19.39
N VAL A 531 28.52 22.19 18.69
CA VAL A 531 29.74 21.37 18.76
C VAL A 531 30.86 22.01 17.92
N LEU A 532 30.60 22.37 16.67
CA LEU A 532 31.61 22.96 15.78
C LEU A 532 32.12 24.33 16.26
N ALA A 533 31.28 25.13 16.91
CA ALA A 533 31.68 26.37 17.60
C ALA A 533 32.70 26.16 18.74
N ARG A 534 32.99 24.92 19.13
CA ARG A 534 34.07 24.58 20.08
C ARG A 534 35.41 24.33 19.39
N GLY A 535 35.41 23.94 18.12
CA GLY A 535 36.60 23.60 17.34
C GLY A 535 37.41 24.84 16.95
N LYS A 536 38.75 24.67 16.89
CA LYS A 536 39.70 25.77 16.65
C LYS A 536 39.33 26.59 15.41
N PHE A 537 39.12 25.93 14.26
CA PHE A 537 38.81 26.55 12.96
C PHE A 537 37.68 27.59 12.97
N PHE A 538 36.55 27.28 13.63
CA PHE A 538 35.43 28.22 13.75
C PHE A 538 35.65 29.22 14.89
N SER A 539 36.18 28.77 16.03
CA SER A 539 36.38 29.63 17.20
C SER A 539 37.45 30.72 17.01
N SER A 540 38.42 30.50 16.12
CA SER A 540 39.48 31.47 15.79
C SER A 540 39.09 32.47 14.70
N GLY A 541 37.85 32.44 14.21
CA GLY A 541 37.37 33.38 13.19
C GLY A 541 38.10 33.28 11.85
N HIS A 542 38.50 32.07 11.42
CA HIS A 542 39.27 31.89 10.18
C HIS A 542 38.55 32.53 8.97
N PRO A 543 39.23 33.19 8.00
CA PRO A 543 38.56 33.89 6.88
C PRO A 543 37.63 33.03 6.02
N TRP A 544 37.87 31.72 6.01
CA TRP A 544 37.07 30.71 5.31
C TRP A 544 35.96 30.08 6.17
N SER A 545 35.89 30.39 7.47
CA SER A 545 34.83 29.88 8.37
C SER A 545 33.45 30.52 8.15
N GLY A 546 33.38 31.66 7.46
CA GLY A 546 32.18 32.49 7.35
C GLY A 546 31.89 33.36 8.59
N LEU A 547 32.70 33.23 9.65
CA LEU A 547 32.48 33.81 10.98
C LEU A 547 33.62 34.75 11.43
N ASP A 548 34.46 35.19 10.49
CA ASP A 548 35.55 36.15 10.71
C ASP A 548 35.01 37.52 11.18
N PRO A 549 35.26 37.95 12.44
CA PRO A 549 34.73 39.20 12.96
C PRO A 549 35.15 40.43 12.15
N THR A 550 36.35 40.42 11.56
CA THR A 550 36.87 41.57 10.80
C THR A 550 36.10 41.76 9.49
N ARG A 551 35.88 40.66 8.75
CA ARG A 551 35.08 40.65 7.51
C ARG A 551 33.59 40.86 7.74
N LEU A 552 33.09 40.56 8.94
CA LEU A 552 31.70 40.84 9.31
C LEU A 552 31.49 42.30 9.73
N GLY A 553 32.55 43.10 9.90
CA GLY A 553 32.45 44.49 10.37
C GLY A 553 32.18 44.61 11.87
N ALA A 554 32.63 43.63 12.66
CA ALA A 554 32.46 43.64 14.11
C ALA A 554 33.17 44.84 14.74
N LYS A 555 32.42 45.67 15.49
CA LYS A 555 33.01 46.81 16.21
C LYS A 555 33.91 46.27 17.33
N PRO A 556 35.13 46.82 17.52
CA PRO A 556 36.00 46.41 18.63
C PRO A 556 35.25 46.49 19.96
N PRO A 557 35.44 45.53 20.89
CA PRO A 557 34.75 45.57 22.17
C PRO A 557 35.13 46.85 22.90
N LEU A 558 34.14 47.66 23.25
CA LEU A 558 34.33 48.85 24.09
C LEU A 558 35.07 48.43 25.36
N ARG A 559 36.32 48.87 25.46
CA ARG A 559 37.28 48.47 26.50
C ARG A 559 36.64 48.76 27.86
N ARG A 560 36.18 47.73 28.57
CA ARG A 560 35.58 47.87 29.91
C ARG A 560 36.66 48.43 30.83
N GLY A 561 36.64 49.74 31.03
CA GLY A 561 37.48 50.42 32.00
C GLY A 561 37.29 49.76 33.36
N ARG A 562 38.39 49.35 33.98
CA ARG A 562 38.42 48.74 35.31
C ARG A 562 37.93 49.79 36.30
N ARG A 563 36.64 49.79 36.65
CA ARG A 563 36.12 50.58 37.78
C ARG A 563 36.73 50.00 39.06
N SER A 564 37.83 50.62 39.50
CA SER A 564 38.32 50.45 40.86
C SER A 564 37.24 50.97 41.81
N TYR A 565 36.69 50.09 42.65
CA TYR A 565 35.89 50.51 43.79
C TYR A 565 36.84 51.14 44.81
N ALA A 566 36.80 52.47 44.94
CA ALA A 566 37.36 53.14 46.10
C ALA A 566 36.39 52.90 47.27
N VAL A 567 36.89 52.32 48.36
CA VAL A 567 36.13 52.17 49.60
C VAL A 567 36.31 53.47 50.39
N SER A 568 35.25 54.27 50.51
CA SER A 568 35.22 55.41 51.40
C SER A 568 35.03 54.93 52.85
N THR A 569 36.06 55.11 53.66
CA THR A 569 35.96 54.97 55.12
C THR A 569 35.50 56.30 55.71
N ASP A 570 34.24 56.39 56.13
CA ASP A 570 33.79 57.40 57.08
C ASP A 570 33.64 56.78 58.48
N PRO A 571 34.08 57.45 59.55
CA PRO A 571 34.01 56.93 60.91
C PRO A 571 32.59 57.06 61.50
N LYS A 572 32.30 56.23 62.50
CA LYS A 572 31.14 56.43 63.37
C LYS A 572 31.41 57.57 64.34
N GLU A 573 30.42 58.44 64.54
CA GLU A 573 30.16 59.05 65.85
C GLU A 573 28.71 58.71 66.29
N ALA A 574 28.43 58.98 67.57
CA ALA A 574 27.49 58.25 68.41
C ALA A 574 26.03 58.76 68.38
#